data_AF-A0A9K3GFC9-F1
#
_entry.id   AF-A0A9K3GFC9-F1
#
_cell.length_a   1.000
_cell.length_b   1.000
_cell.length_c   1.000
_cell.angle_alpha   90.00
_cell.angle_beta   90.00
_cell.angle_gamma   90.00
#
_symmetry.space_group_name_H-M   'P 1'
#
loop_
_entity.id
_entity.type
_entity.pdbx_description
1 polymer ?
#
loop_
_entity_poly.entity_id
_entity_poly.type
_entity_poly.pdbx_seq_one_letter_code
_entity_poly.pdbx_strand_id
1 'polypeptide(L)'
;MTNVEGVYAVGDINGKALFRHAANYQQASVMAQFASVASGVSWKTVHTFGEALGLDRQLDPCPSAIFTHPTIAYLGMRESDLTSPYVKSVLWFKNHDRGIAIMPKTGFVKVLVCAESGRLLGIHCLGTDADVLVHSLTPYLWAKTPVEEILTSGTTVHPTLSEVCRNVLFDARKQLLDLGRAMDPLARYMA
;
A
#
# COMPACT_ATOMS: atom_id res chain seq x y z
N MET A 1 -17.30 11.41 -8.31
CA MET A 1 -18.43 12.34 -8.17
C MET A 1 -19.18 12.44 -9.49
N THR A 2 -20.43 12.89 -9.49
CA THR A 2 -21.15 13.25 -10.73
C THR A 2 -20.93 14.73 -11.06
N ASN A 3 -21.48 15.19 -12.18
CA ASN A 3 -21.48 16.61 -12.54
C ASN A 3 -22.59 17.43 -11.84
N VAL A 4 -23.45 16.79 -11.03
CA VAL A 4 -24.54 17.46 -10.31
C VAL A 4 -24.21 17.51 -8.81
N GLU A 5 -24.28 18.71 -8.23
CA GLU A 5 -24.04 18.94 -6.81
C GLU A 5 -25.00 18.12 -5.94
N GLY A 6 -24.48 17.51 -4.87
CA GLY A 6 -25.25 16.64 -4.00
C GLY A 6 -25.60 15.26 -4.60
N VAL A 7 -25.21 14.95 -5.84
CA VAL A 7 -25.47 13.66 -6.49
C VAL A 7 -24.17 12.87 -6.66
N TYR A 8 -24.16 11.63 -6.15
CA TYR A 8 -22.96 10.78 -6.11
C TYR A 8 -23.21 9.43 -6.78
N ALA A 9 -22.17 8.91 -7.44
CA ALA A 9 -22.11 7.58 -8.01
C ALA A 9 -20.93 6.82 -7.36
N VAL A 10 -21.24 5.76 -6.63
CA VAL A 10 -20.27 4.99 -5.81
C VAL A 10 -20.26 3.51 -6.21
N GLY A 11 -19.10 2.87 -6.03
CA GLY A 11 -18.87 1.49 -6.45
C GLY A 11 -18.77 1.33 -7.96
N ASP A 12 -19.09 0.13 -8.43
CA ASP A 12 -18.82 -0.33 -9.79
C ASP A 12 -19.41 0.58 -10.88
N ILE A 13 -20.53 1.25 -10.60
CA ILE A 13 -21.22 2.16 -11.53
C ILE A 13 -20.35 3.34 -12.00
N ASN A 14 -19.32 3.74 -11.23
CA ASN A 14 -18.43 4.83 -11.62
C ASN A 14 -17.19 4.37 -12.41
N GLY A 15 -16.98 3.06 -12.57
CA GLY A 15 -15.90 2.50 -13.37
C GLY A 15 -14.47 2.79 -12.88
N LYS A 16 -14.29 3.36 -11.68
CA LYS A 16 -12.95 3.76 -11.19
C LYS A 16 -12.17 2.60 -10.58
N ALA A 17 -12.81 1.81 -9.71
CA ALA A 17 -12.22 0.61 -9.13
C ALA A 17 -13.34 -0.39 -8.79
N LEU A 18 -13.34 -1.53 -9.47
CA LEU A 18 -14.39 -2.54 -9.40
C LEU A 18 -14.14 -3.51 -8.24
N PHE A 19 -14.00 -2.97 -7.03
CA PHE A 19 -13.75 -3.75 -5.82
C PHE A 19 -14.73 -3.40 -4.71
N ARG A 20 -15.08 -4.40 -3.88
CA ARG A 20 -16.00 -4.18 -2.76
C ARG A 20 -15.45 -3.20 -1.72
N HIS A 21 -14.17 -3.30 -1.37
CA HIS A 21 -13.54 -2.40 -0.39
C HIS A 21 -13.42 -0.97 -0.94
N ALA A 22 -13.21 -0.82 -2.25
CA ALA A 22 -13.28 0.45 -2.97
C ALA A 22 -14.67 1.10 -2.85
N ALA A 23 -15.73 0.33 -3.14
CA ALA A 23 -17.11 0.78 -3.01
C ALA A 23 -17.45 1.20 -1.58
N ASN A 24 -17.07 0.39 -0.58
CA ASN A 24 -17.28 0.70 0.84
C ASN A 24 -16.57 2.01 1.24
N TYR A 25 -15.33 2.22 0.81
CA TYR A 25 -14.57 3.44 1.10
C TYR A 25 -15.21 4.67 0.47
N GLN A 26 -15.62 4.57 -0.81
CA GLN A 26 -16.35 5.64 -1.49
C GLN A 26 -17.68 5.97 -0.79
N GLN A 27 -18.44 4.95 -0.38
CA GLN A 27 -19.69 5.14 0.35
C GLN A 27 -19.46 5.87 1.68
N ALA A 28 -18.50 5.43 2.49
CA ALA A 28 -18.17 6.07 3.76
C ALA A 28 -17.76 7.54 3.56
N SER A 29 -16.96 7.80 2.53
CA SER A 29 -16.52 9.13 2.13
C SER A 29 -17.68 10.06 1.78
N VAL A 30 -18.65 9.57 0.99
CA VAL A 30 -19.84 10.33 0.61
C VAL A 30 -20.75 10.56 1.82
N MET A 31 -20.93 9.57 2.69
CA MET A 31 -21.74 9.73 3.91
C MET A 31 -21.14 10.78 4.86
N ALA A 32 -19.82 10.83 5.01
CA ALA A 32 -19.15 11.86 5.80
C ALA A 32 -19.38 13.27 5.23
N GLN A 33 -19.43 13.40 3.90
CA GLN A 33 -19.75 14.67 3.23
C GLN A 33 -21.18 15.11 3.51
N PHE A 34 -22.17 14.22 3.35
CA PHE A 34 -23.58 14.51 3.67
C PHE A 34 -23.77 14.88 5.14
N ALA A 35 -23.14 14.16 6.07
CA ALA A 35 -23.21 14.47 7.49
C ALA A 35 -22.62 15.86 7.82
N SER A 36 -21.54 16.25 7.15
CA SER A 36 -20.93 17.58 7.30
C SER A 36 -21.89 18.68 6.85
N VAL A 37 -22.56 18.49 5.71
CA VAL A 37 -23.57 19.45 5.22
C VAL A 37 -24.77 19.55 6.14
N ALA A 38 -25.28 18.41 6.61
CA ALA A 38 -26.38 18.38 7.59
C ALA A 38 -26.01 19.12 8.90
N SER A 39 -24.72 19.20 9.21
CA SER A 39 -24.19 19.94 10.37
C SER A 39 -23.97 21.44 10.11
N GLY A 40 -24.42 21.96 8.96
CA GLY A 40 -24.32 23.37 8.58
C GLY A 40 -23.03 23.76 7.86
N VAL A 41 -22.17 22.79 7.52
CA VAL A 41 -20.98 23.06 6.68
C VAL A 41 -21.42 23.26 5.24
N SER A 42 -21.00 24.36 4.60
CA SER A 42 -21.37 24.61 3.21
C SER A 42 -20.84 23.51 2.27
N TRP A 43 -21.58 23.19 1.21
CA TRP A 43 -21.14 22.24 0.18
C TRP A 43 -19.76 22.60 -0.38
N LYS A 44 -19.48 23.89 -0.59
CA LYS A 44 -18.17 24.37 -1.03
C LYS A 44 -17.05 23.93 -0.09
N THR A 45 -17.25 24.09 1.22
CA THR A 45 -16.28 23.68 2.23
C THR A 45 -16.10 22.16 2.26
N VAL A 46 -17.21 21.41 2.19
CA VAL A 46 -17.18 19.94 2.18
C VAL A 46 -16.46 19.39 0.94
N HIS A 47 -16.68 19.97 -0.24
CA HIS A 47 -15.99 19.59 -1.46
C HIS A 47 -14.48 19.84 -1.36
N THR A 48 -14.05 21.03 -0.91
CA THR A 48 -12.62 21.32 -0.71
C THR A 48 -11.97 20.40 0.33
N PHE A 49 -12.66 20.11 1.45
CA PHE A 49 -12.17 19.16 2.44
C PHE A 49 -12.13 17.72 1.90
N GLY A 50 -13.12 17.31 1.12
CA GLY A 50 -13.18 16.00 0.48
C GLY A 50 -12.05 15.81 -0.53
N GLU A 51 -11.73 16.84 -1.32
CA GLU A 51 -10.55 16.83 -2.20
C GLU A 51 -9.24 16.77 -1.40
N ALA A 52 -9.12 17.57 -0.33
CA ALA A 52 -7.93 17.61 0.53
C ALA A 52 -7.67 16.29 1.27
N LEU A 53 -8.73 15.63 1.74
CA LEU A 53 -8.69 14.31 2.39
C LEU A 53 -8.58 13.15 1.39
N GLY A 54 -8.62 13.43 0.08
CA GLY A 54 -8.57 12.40 -0.96
C GLY A 54 -9.83 11.55 -1.07
N LEU A 55 -10.96 12.03 -0.53
CA LEU A 55 -12.27 11.38 -0.63
C LEU A 55 -12.83 11.40 -2.08
N ASP A 56 -12.33 12.27 -2.96
CA ASP A 56 -12.55 12.22 -4.41
C ASP A 56 -11.40 11.58 -5.21
N ARG A 57 -10.28 11.26 -4.55
CA ARG A 57 -9.14 10.70 -5.28
C ARG A 57 -9.57 9.43 -5.97
N GLN A 58 -9.00 9.22 -7.16
CA GLN A 58 -8.86 7.87 -7.68
C GLN A 58 -8.43 6.99 -6.51
N LEU A 59 -9.09 5.85 -6.33
CA LEU A 59 -8.80 4.88 -5.26
C LEU A 59 -7.39 4.26 -5.41
N ASP A 60 -6.54 4.88 -6.21
CA ASP A 60 -5.22 4.47 -6.56
C ASP A 60 -4.24 4.97 -5.49
N PRO A 61 -3.55 4.06 -4.79
CA PRO A 61 -3.50 2.62 -5.03
C PRO A 61 -4.55 1.81 -4.25
N CYS A 62 -5.30 0.98 -4.98
CA CYS A 62 -6.35 0.12 -4.44
C CYS A 62 -5.80 -1.29 -4.21
N PRO A 63 -5.86 -1.86 -2.99
CA PRO A 63 -5.41 -3.23 -2.75
C PRO A 63 -6.17 -4.22 -3.63
N SER A 64 -5.46 -5.08 -4.34
CA SER A 64 -6.06 -6.07 -5.23
C SER A 64 -5.67 -7.46 -4.79
N ALA A 65 -6.62 -8.39 -4.77
CA ALA A 65 -6.37 -9.78 -4.42
C ALA A 65 -7.21 -10.74 -5.28
N ILE A 66 -6.60 -11.87 -5.63
CA ILE A 66 -7.23 -13.02 -6.27
C ILE A 66 -7.04 -14.20 -5.32
N PHE A 67 -8.15 -14.72 -4.77
CA PHE A 67 -8.17 -15.76 -3.74
C PHE A 67 -8.03 -17.18 -4.36
N THR A 68 -6.99 -17.37 -5.16
CA THR A 68 -6.56 -18.69 -5.66
C THR A 68 -5.75 -19.43 -4.61
N HIS A 69 -5.30 -20.65 -4.94
CA HIS A 69 -4.36 -21.40 -4.11
C HIS A 69 -3.01 -21.60 -4.83
N PRO A 70 -1.95 -20.82 -4.50
CA PRO A 70 -1.90 -19.78 -3.47
C PRO A 70 -2.58 -18.45 -3.87
N THR A 71 -2.82 -17.58 -2.89
CA THR A 71 -3.38 -16.23 -3.10
C THR A 71 -2.39 -15.35 -3.85
N ILE A 72 -2.91 -14.47 -4.71
CA ILE A 72 -2.13 -13.43 -5.38
C ILE A 72 -2.69 -12.10 -4.93
N ALA A 73 -1.83 -11.19 -4.45
CA ALA A 73 -2.25 -9.86 -4.07
C ALA A 73 -1.21 -8.81 -4.46
N TYR A 74 -1.64 -7.58 -4.70
CA TYR A 74 -0.73 -6.45 -4.89
C TYR A 74 -1.38 -5.13 -4.47
N LEU A 75 -0.53 -4.13 -4.23
CA LEU A 75 -0.90 -2.74 -4.01
C LEU A 75 0.16 -1.84 -4.65
N GLY A 76 -0.27 -0.77 -5.29
CA GLY A 76 0.64 0.21 -5.89
C GLY A 76 1.03 -0.11 -7.33
N MET A 77 2.14 0.49 -7.76
CA MET A 77 2.63 0.41 -9.13
C MET A 77 3.18 -0.98 -9.45
N ARG A 78 3.01 -1.43 -10.69
CA ARG A 78 3.70 -2.61 -11.24
C ARG A 78 5.03 -2.19 -11.85
N GLU A 79 5.93 -3.15 -12.07
CA GLU A 79 7.20 -2.88 -12.76
C GLU A 79 7.00 -2.30 -14.17
N SER A 80 5.94 -2.74 -14.87
CA SER A 80 5.57 -2.22 -16.19
C SER A 80 5.16 -0.75 -16.18
N ASP A 81 4.77 -0.21 -15.03
CA ASP A 81 4.23 1.13 -14.89
C ASP A 81 5.33 2.14 -14.51
N LEU A 82 6.55 1.65 -14.23
CA LEU A 82 7.66 2.45 -13.73
C LEU A 82 8.55 2.94 -14.87
N THR A 83 8.63 4.25 -15.03
CA THR A 83 9.56 4.93 -15.95
C THR A 83 10.77 5.54 -15.24
N SER A 84 10.63 5.84 -13.95
CA SER A 84 11.69 6.42 -13.13
C SER A 84 12.55 5.33 -12.46
N PRO A 85 13.81 5.63 -12.11
CA PRO A 85 14.68 4.68 -11.43
C PRO A 85 14.07 4.14 -10.13
N TYR A 86 14.11 2.82 -9.97
CA TYR A 86 13.57 2.12 -8.81
C TYR A 86 14.46 0.96 -8.39
N VAL A 87 14.30 0.56 -7.14
CA VAL A 87 14.87 -0.66 -6.55
C VAL A 87 13.79 -1.72 -6.48
N LYS A 88 14.16 -2.95 -6.82
CA LYS A 88 13.32 -4.14 -6.68
C LYS A 88 13.95 -5.10 -5.69
N SER A 89 13.18 -5.46 -4.67
CA SER A 89 13.57 -6.51 -3.74
C SER A 89 12.52 -7.61 -3.70
N VAL A 90 12.98 -8.86 -3.65
CA VAL A 90 12.12 -10.06 -3.62
C VAL A 90 12.63 -10.99 -2.54
N LEU A 91 11.76 -11.35 -1.60
CA LEU A 91 12.05 -12.34 -0.56
C LEU A 91 11.09 -13.52 -0.68
N TRP A 92 11.66 -14.70 -0.86
CA TRP A 92 10.91 -15.95 -0.98
C TRP A 92 10.59 -16.53 0.39
N PHE A 93 9.39 -17.09 0.56
CA PHE A 93 8.97 -17.72 1.83
C PHE A 93 9.91 -18.84 2.27
N LYS A 94 10.43 -19.62 1.31
CA LYS A 94 11.41 -20.69 1.59
C LYS A 94 12.72 -20.21 2.22
N ASN A 95 12.99 -18.90 2.20
CA ASN A 95 14.19 -18.29 2.78
C ASN A 95 13.90 -17.62 4.13
N HIS A 96 12.72 -17.84 4.73
CA HIS A 96 12.32 -17.27 6.02
C HIS A 96 11.77 -18.35 6.95
N ASP A 97 12.06 -18.27 8.25
CA ASP A 97 11.76 -19.33 9.24
C ASP A 97 10.29 -19.73 9.26
N ARG A 98 9.39 -18.74 9.30
CA ARG A 98 7.95 -19.02 9.24
C ARG A 98 7.54 -19.64 7.91
N GLY A 99 8.15 -19.19 6.81
CA GLY A 99 7.88 -19.75 5.49
C GLY A 99 8.39 -21.18 5.34
N ILE A 100 9.50 -21.55 5.99
CA ILE A 100 9.94 -22.96 6.06
C ILE A 100 8.94 -23.77 6.89
N ALA A 101 8.52 -23.25 8.04
CA ALA A 101 7.63 -23.96 8.97
C ALA A 101 6.25 -24.29 8.38
N ILE A 102 5.68 -23.41 7.55
CA ILE A 102 4.37 -23.66 6.91
C ILE A 102 4.49 -24.53 5.64
N MET A 103 5.71 -24.87 5.20
CA MET A 103 6.00 -25.71 4.03
C MET A 103 5.16 -25.37 2.77
N PRO A 104 5.15 -24.10 2.31
CA PRO A 104 4.38 -23.70 1.16
C PRO A 104 5.05 -24.23 -0.12
N LYS A 105 4.24 -24.63 -1.10
CA LYS A 105 4.77 -25.05 -2.42
C LYS A 105 5.53 -23.92 -3.12
N THR A 106 5.06 -22.68 -2.97
CA THR A 106 5.66 -21.47 -3.52
C THR A 106 5.17 -20.25 -2.74
N GLY A 107 5.95 -19.18 -2.72
CA GLY A 107 5.52 -17.89 -2.21
C GLY A 107 6.64 -16.88 -2.08
N PHE A 108 6.33 -15.60 -2.27
CA PHE A 108 7.26 -14.48 -2.15
C PHE A 108 6.53 -13.17 -1.86
N VAL A 109 7.26 -12.22 -1.28
CA VAL A 109 6.92 -10.80 -1.29
C VAL A 109 7.93 -10.07 -2.18
N LYS A 110 7.43 -9.18 -3.04
CA LYS A 110 8.21 -8.24 -3.85
C LYS A 110 7.82 -6.82 -3.49
N VAL A 111 8.81 -5.96 -3.26
CA VAL A 111 8.60 -4.52 -3.11
C VAL A 111 9.31 -3.75 -4.21
N LEU A 112 8.69 -2.65 -4.63
CA LEU A 112 9.23 -1.66 -5.55
C LEU A 112 9.39 -0.35 -4.80
N VAL A 113 10.58 0.25 -4.89
CA VAL A 113 10.93 1.44 -4.11
C VAL A 113 11.57 2.48 -5.02
N CYS A 114 11.15 3.74 -4.92
CA CYS A 114 11.74 4.82 -5.71
C CYS A 114 13.21 5.00 -5.34
N ALA A 115 14.12 4.99 -6.30
CA ALA A 115 15.55 5.14 -6.02
C ALA A 115 15.86 6.52 -5.41
N GLU A 116 15.27 7.58 -5.98
CA GLU A 116 15.51 8.97 -5.58
C GLU A 116 14.80 9.36 -4.28
N SER A 117 13.55 8.94 -4.07
CA SER A 117 12.76 9.34 -2.89
C SER A 117 12.70 8.28 -1.80
N GLY A 118 13.04 7.03 -2.09
CA GLY A 118 13.08 5.94 -1.11
C GLY A 118 11.69 5.49 -0.68
N ARG A 119 10.66 6.06 -1.31
CA ARG A 119 9.25 5.78 -1.03
C ARG A 119 8.87 4.41 -1.58
N LEU A 120 8.07 3.69 -0.82
CA LEU A 120 7.43 2.48 -1.29
C LEU A 120 6.48 2.82 -2.45
N LEU A 121 6.69 2.19 -3.60
CA LEU A 121 5.89 2.38 -4.83
C LEU A 121 4.88 1.25 -5.04
N GLY A 122 5.24 0.03 -4.61
CA GLY A 122 4.39 -1.14 -4.78
C GLY A 122 4.82 -2.30 -3.92
N ILE A 123 3.86 -3.13 -3.52
CA ILE A 123 4.06 -4.46 -2.93
C ILE A 123 3.26 -5.48 -3.75
N HIS A 124 3.87 -6.63 -4.02
CA HIS A 124 3.26 -7.74 -4.71
C HIS A 124 3.56 -9.01 -3.93
N CYS A 125 2.56 -9.84 -3.72
CA CYS A 125 2.69 -11.06 -2.96
C CYS A 125 2.01 -12.22 -3.68
N LEU A 126 2.68 -13.36 -3.70
CA LEU A 126 2.13 -14.66 -4.07
C LEU A 126 2.37 -15.57 -2.87
N GLY A 127 1.34 -16.24 -2.35
CA GLY A 127 1.51 -17.18 -1.25
C GLY A 127 0.35 -17.19 -0.25
N THR A 128 0.53 -17.97 0.81
CA THR A 128 -0.33 -17.94 2.00
C THR A 128 -0.39 -16.51 2.55
N ASP A 129 -1.59 -16.05 2.88
CA ASP A 129 -1.87 -14.73 3.46
C ASP A 129 -1.39 -13.53 2.62
N ALA A 130 -1.25 -13.69 1.31
CA ALA A 130 -0.77 -12.62 0.42
C ALA A 130 -1.59 -11.32 0.53
N ASP A 131 -2.91 -11.44 0.66
CA ASP A 131 -3.84 -10.34 0.86
C ASP A 131 -3.59 -9.60 2.18
N VAL A 132 -3.32 -10.32 3.27
CA VAL A 132 -2.98 -9.76 4.59
C VAL A 132 -1.61 -9.08 4.55
N LEU A 133 -0.62 -9.71 3.93
CA LEU A 133 0.74 -9.16 3.80
C LEU A 133 0.75 -7.87 2.97
N VAL A 134 0.04 -7.84 1.85
CA VAL A 134 -0.15 -6.61 1.06
C VAL A 134 -0.87 -5.54 1.89
N HIS A 135 -1.92 -5.92 2.62
CA HIS A 135 -2.67 -4.97 3.44
C HIS A 135 -1.78 -4.27 4.48
N SER A 136 -0.83 -4.98 5.08
CA SER A 136 0.08 -4.44 6.11
C SER A 136 0.89 -3.22 5.66
N LEU A 137 1.17 -3.07 4.36
CA LEU A 137 1.90 -1.92 3.81
C LEU A 137 0.99 -0.83 3.23
N THR A 138 -0.33 -1.01 3.28
CA THR A 138 -1.29 -0.04 2.72
C THR A 138 -1.15 1.35 3.30
N PRO A 139 -1.09 1.54 4.64
CA PRO A 139 -1.00 2.88 5.21
C PRO A 139 0.25 3.62 4.77
N TYR A 140 1.39 2.94 4.73
CA TYR A 140 2.68 3.53 4.36
C TYR A 140 2.74 3.92 2.87
N LEU A 141 2.15 3.10 2.01
CA LEU A 141 2.11 3.39 0.57
C LEU A 141 1.20 4.60 0.29
N TRP A 142 0.03 4.67 0.95
CA TRP A 142 -0.87 5.83 0.89
C TRP A 142 -0.24 7.11 1.45
N ALA A 143 0.50 6.99 2.56
CA ALA A 143 1.25 8.10 3.16
C ALA A 143 2.53 8.46 2.40
N LYS A 144 2.88 7.72 1.34
CA LYS A 144 4.12 7.91 0.57
C LYS A 144 5.36 7.87 1.46
N THR A 145 5.36 6.97 2.44
CA THR A 145 6.39 6.84 3.47
C THR A 145 7.67 6.24 2.88
N PRO A 146 8.85 6.85 3.15
CA PRO A 146 10.13 6.25 2.82
C PRO A 146 10.35 4.92 3.56
N VAL A 147 10.98 3.94 2.91
CA VAL A 147 11.27 2.61 3.49
C VAL A 147 11.93 2.69 4.87
N GLU A 148 12.79 3.69 5.08
CA GLU A 148 13.46 3.87 6.37
C GLU A 148 12.48 4.09 7.52
N GLU A 149 11.50 4.96 7.32
CA GLU A 149 10.49 5.28 8.32
C GLU A 149 9.56 4.09 8.56
N ILE A 150 9.29 3.28 7.51
CA ILE A 150 8.55 2.02 7.68
C ILE A 150 9.33 1.09 8.61
N LEU A 151 10.64 0.95 8.41
CA LEU A 151 11.49 0.07 9.20
C LEU A 151 11.65 0.52 10.66
N THR A 152 11.53 1.81 10.96
CA THR A 152 11.61 2.35 12.32
C THR A 152 10.26 2.51 13.02
N SER A 153 9.14 2.29 12.32
CA SER A 153 7.78 2.48 12.86
C SER A 153 7.35 1.44 13.92
N GLY A 154 8.04 0.31 14.05
CA GLY A 154 7.74 -0.70 15.06
C GLY A 154 8.45 -2.04 14.87
N THR A 155 8.36 -2.90 15.88
CA THR A 155 8.87 -4.27 15.85
C THR A 155 7.87 -5.23 15.20
N THR A 156 8.35 -6.38 14.74
CA THR A 156 7.52 -7.45 14.16
C THR A 156 7.55 -8.68 15.06
N VAL A 157 6.42 -9.37 15.18
CA VAL A 157 6.32 -10.63 15.92
C VAL A 157 7.12 -11.71 15.19
N HIS A 158 7.91 -12.48 15.93
CA HIS A 158 8.71 -13.59 15.42
C HIS A 158 8.23 -14.94 15.98
N PRO A 159 8.17 -16.04 15.19
CA PRO A 159 8.29 -16.07 13.73
C PRO A 159 6.93 -15.83 13.05
N THR A 160 6.85 -14.88 12.11
CA THR A 160 5.64 -14.62 11.31
C THR A 160 5.96 -14.35 9.84
N LEU A 161 4.96 -14.49 8.95
CA LEU A 161 5.12 -14.08 7.54
C LEU A 161 5.21 -12.56 7.40
N SER A 162 4.71 -11.79 8.36
CA SER A 162 4.84 -10.33 8.37
C SER A 162 6.31 -9.87 8.42
N GLU A 163 7.20 -10.67 9.01
CA GLU A 163 8.65 -10.41 8.97
C GLU A 163 9.20 -10.48 7.55
N VAL A 164 8.59 -11.24 6.64
CA VAL A 164 8.99 -11.26 5.22
C VAL A 164 8.81 -9.87 4.60
N CYS A 165 7.73 -9.15 4.93
CA CYS A 165 7.52 -7.77 4.50
C CYS A 165 8.57 -6.82 5.08
N ARG A 166 8.96 -7.00 6.35
CA ARG A 166 10.03 -6.19 6.97
C ARG A 166 11.40 -6.49 6.34
N ASN A 167 11.74 -7.76 6.15
CA ASN A 167 13.05 -8.19 5.64
C ASN A 167 13.24 -7.82 4.17
N VAL A 168 12.21 -7.93 3.33
CA VAL A 168 12.30 -7.50 1.93
C VAL A 168 12.51 -5.98 1.81
N LEU A 169 11.95 -5.19 2.75
CA LEU A 169 12.19 -3.75 2.87
C LEU A 169 13.63 -3.45 3.33
N PHE A 170 14.18 -4.23 4.27
CA PHE A 170 15.59 -4.13 4.64
C PHE A 170 16.53 -4.39 3.45
N ASP A 171 16.22 -5.38 2.63
CA ASP A 171 17.00 -5.67 1.42
C ASP A 171 16.87 -4.55 0.37
N ALA A 172 15.67 -3.98 0.21
CA ALA A 172 15.48 -2.80 -0.64
C ALA A 172 16.28 -1.58 -0.13
N ARG A 173 16.33 -1.38 1.20
CA ARG A 173 17.15 -0.33 1.82
C ARG A 173 18.63 -0.50 1.49
N LYS A 174 19.18 -1.71 1.60
CA LYS A 174 20.58 -1.99 1.25
C LYS A 174 20.88 -1.61 -0.21
N GLN A 175 20.01 -2.02 -1.13
CA GLN A 175 20.15 -1.65 -2.55
C GLN A 175 20.09 -0.14 -2.79
N LEU A 176 19.26 0.61 -2.03
CA LEU A 176 19.25 2.07 -2.11
C LEU A 176 20.58 2.69 -1.63
N LEU A 177 21.19 2.13 -0.59
CA LEU A 177 22.51 2.56 -0.11
C LEU A 177 23.60 2.33 -1.14
N ASP A 178 23.56 1.17 -1.81
CA ASP A 178 24.51 0.82 -2.87
C ASP A 178 24.41 1.77 -4.07
N LEU A 179 23.23 2.38 -4.28
CA LEU A 179 23.00 3.45 -5.26
C LEU A 179 23.46 4.85 -4.77
N GLY A 180 24.10 4.95 -3.61
CA GLY A 180 24.63 6.21 -3.07
C GLY A 180 23.58 7.12 -2.43
N ARG A 181 22.37 6.62 -2.13
CA ARG A 181 21.34 7.39 -1.45
C ARG A 181 21.79 7.76 -0.03
N ALA A 182 21.84 9.05 0.27
CA ALA A 182 22.08 9.53 1.63
C ALA A 182 20.95 9.08 2.58
N MET A 183 21.33 8.62 3.77
CA MET A 183 20.38 8.29 4.84
C MET A 183 20.27 9.44 5.83
N ASP A 184 19.14 9.49 6.52
CA ASP A 184 19.10 10.13 7.83
C ASP A 184 20.21 9.50 8.72
N PRO A 185 21.11 10.30 9.31
CA PRO A 185 22.16 9.80 10.20
C PRO A 185 21.65 8.89 11.33
N LEU A 186 20.43 9.12 11.83
CA LEU A 186 19.85 8.35 12.95
C LEU A 186 19.34 6.96 12.51
N ALA A 187 18.87 6.84 11.28
CA ALA A 187 18.36 5.61 10.69
C ALA A 187 19.40 4.48 10.62
N ARG A 188 20.70 4.84 10.54
CA ARG A 188 21.82 3.88 10.51
C ARG A 188 21.94 3.05 11.78
N TYR A 189 21.40 3.52 12.91
CA TYR A 189 21.55 2.91 14.22
C TYR A 189 20.32 2.12 14.71
N MET A 190 19.22 2.13 13.94
CA MET A 190 17.95 1.48 14.32
C MET A 190 17.72 0.13 13.60
N ALA A 191 18.80 -0.53 13.17
CA ALA A 191 18.77 -1.83 12.49
C ALA A 191 19.09 -2.98 13.44
#